data_AF-B4NSZ6-F1
#
_entry.id   AF-B4NSZ6-F1
#
_cell.length_a   1.000
_cell.length_b   1.000
_cell.length_c   1.000
_cell.angle_alpha   90.00
_cell.angle_beta   90.00
_cell.angle_gamma   90.00
#
_symmetry.space_group_name_H-M   'P 1'
#
loop_
_entity.id
_entity.type
_entity.pdbx_description
1 polymer ?
#
loop_
_entity_poly.entity_id
_entity_poly.type
_entity_poly.pdbx_seq_one_letter_code
_entity_poly.pdbx_strand_id
1 'polypeptide(L)'
;MDTGIGLFVFTMAMVSRRTRHWSDLRRSVLYSALPLILLGLARTVSILTLGYGQDAHEYGQHLNAFFTLGFTKFLGALVSILARKDLHLLPLGFGLLVIHQFGLSVLGISDYVMNEDVERSSFLNANREGLVSLPGFVGLFLLSIYINRWMVAKSQLSYAEFVRKLRRLFYLVLILWTSFVISAYEIGISRVTCNLGYVIWMLAIGSTTLCASFGAIDFAINSVMPWDPNPSEDQEKGLLSGDAVVKKRGGSVVPFTISQALNKNGLTFFLVANVLTGMVNIFLRPEDRTHCESVIILLVYMFLATKLAHELLKRGIRLA
;
A
#
# COMPACT_ATOMS: atom_id res chain seq x y z
N MET A 1 7.68 8.90 9.38
CA MET A 1 7.85 8.86 7.91
C MET A 1 7.86 7.43 7.37
N ASP A 2 8.26 6.46 8.20
CA ASP A 2 8.53 5.07 7.79
C ASP A 2 7.33 4.27 7.33
N THR A 3 6.12 4.54 7.84
CA THR A 3 4.91 3.81 7.43
C THR A 3 4.41 4.22 6.03
N GLY A 4 4.76 5.42 5.57
CA GLY A 4 4.13 6.04 4.39
C GLY A 4 4.33 5.24 3.12
N ILE A 5 5.58 4.86 2.83
CA ILE A 5 5.90 4.11 1.61
C ILE A 5 5.33 2.67 1.66
N GLY A 6 5.39 2.00 2.80
CA GLY A 6 4.83 0.65 2.97
C GLY A 6 3.32 0.62 2.77
N LEU A 7 2.60 1.57 3.36
CA LEU A 7 1.15 1.71 3.15
C LEU A 7 0.81 2.12 1.72
N PHE A 8 1.65 2.91 1.04
CA PHE A 8 1.47 3.18 -0.38
C PHE A 8 1.64 1.91 -1.22
N VAL A 9 2.63 1.05 -0.93
CA VAL A 9 2.77 -0.26 -1.59
C VAL A 9 1.55 -1.14 -1.34
N PHE A 10 1.05 -1.19 -0.10
CA PHE A 10 -0.15 -1.94 0.28
C PHE A 10 -1.38 -1.48 -0.51
N THR A 11 -1.70 -0.19 -0.46
CA THR A 11 -2.85 0.40 -1.16
C THR A 11 -2.72 0.27 -2.68
N MET A 12 -1.53 0.51 -3.23
CA MET A 12 -1.22 0.28 -4.64
C MET A 12 -1.48 -1.17 -5.05
N ALA A 13 -1.10 -2.15 -4.24
CA ALA A 13 -1.39 -3.57 -4.47
C ALA A 13 -2.88 -3.90 -4.38
N MET A 14 -3.61 -3.28 -3.44
CA MET A 14 -5.06 -3.45 -3.30
C MET A 14 -5.84 -3.00 -4.53
N VAL A 15 -5.36 -1.97 -5.24
CA VAL A 15 -6.01 -1.46 -6.47
C VAL A 15 -5.43 -2.10 -7.74
N SER A 16 -4.24 -2.69 -7.66
CA SER A 16 -3.57 -3.25 -8.84
C SER A 16 -4.24 -4.54 -9.33
N ARG A 17 -4.33 -4.67 -10.67
CA ARG A 17 -4.72 -5.92 -11.31
C ARG A 17 -3.53 -6.87 -11.33
N ARG A 18 -3.79 -8.14 -11.03
CA ARG A 18 -2.76 -9.19 -11.09
C ARG A 18 -2.29 -9.37 -12.53
N THR A 19 -0.97 -9.35 -12.74
CA THR A 19 -0.34 -9.65 -14.01
C THR A 19 -0.24 -11.17 -14.18
N ARG A 20 -0.84 -11.70 -15.25
CA ARG A 20 -0.80 -13.12 -15.62
C ARG A 20 -0.06 -13.35 -16.93
N HIS A 21 -0.11 -12.38 -17.84
CA HIS A 21 0.52 -12.46 -19.15
C HIS A 21 1.54 -11.34 -19.38
N TRP A 22 2.45 -11.54 -20.33
CA TRP A 22 3.44 -10.54 -20.74
C TRP A 22 2.80 -9.25 -21.28
N SER A 23 1.61 -9.33 -21.88
CA SER A 23 0.82 -8.16 -22.28
C SER A 23 0.36 -7.33 -21.07
N ASP A 24 -0.04 -7.99 -19.98
CA ASP A 24 -0.40 -7.33 -18.72
C ASP A 24 0.83 -6.67 -18.08
N LEU A 25 2.00 -7.32 -18.16
CA LEU A 25 3.26 -6.75 -17.69
C LEU A 25 3.59 -5.46 -18.44
N ARG A 26 3.56 -5.49 -19.78
CA ARG A 26 3.80 -4.29 -20.59
C ARG A 26 2.84 -3.16 -20.21
N ARG A 27 1.55 -3.46 -20.01
CA ARG A 27 0.57 -2.46 -19.59
C ARG A 27 0.86 -1.93 -18.18
N SER A 28 1.15 -2.80 -17.22
CA SER A 28 1.49 -2.42 -15.84
C SER A 28 2.74 -1.54 -15.79
N VAL A 29 3.75 -1.87 -16.58
CA VAL A 29 4.98 -1.09 -16.69
C VAL A 29 4.69 0.29 -17.28
N LEU A 30 4.08 0.34 -18.46
CA LEU A 30 3.85 1.62 -19.17
C LEU A 30 2.92 2.57 -18.41
N TYR A 31 1.84 2.08 -17.83
CA TYR A 31 0.81 2.93 -17.23
C TYR A 31 0.91 3.06 -15.71
N SER A 32 1.89 2.43 -15.07
CA SER A 32 2.02 2.55 -13.62
C SER A 32 3.44 2.58 -13.09
N ALA A 33 4.33 1.71 -13.56
CA ALA A 33 5.72 1.75 -13.09
C ALA A 33 6.48 2.93 -13.72
N LEU A 34 6.33 3.14 -15.02
CA LEU A 34 7.05 4.18 -15.78
C LEU A 34 6.73 5.60 -15.29
N PRO A 35 5.47 6.01 -15.04
CA PRO A 35 5.19 7.34 -14.49
C PRO A 35 5.86 7.57 -13.13
N LEU A 36 5.92 6.55 -12.28
CA LEU A 36 6.60 6.63 -10.99
C LEU A 36 8.12 6.77 -11.16
N ILE A 37 8.72 6.00 -12.06
CA ILE A 37 10.16 6.09 -12.35
C ILE A 37 10.52 7.46 -12.93
N LEU A 38 9.72 7.98 -13.88
CA LEU A 38 9.91 9.33 -14.44
C LEU A 38 9.78 10.41 -13.37
N LEU A 39 8.82 10.27 -12.46
CA LEU A 39 8.66 11.18 -11.33
C LEU A 39 9.84 11.09 -10.35
N GLY A 40 10.39 9.88 -10.15
CA GLY A 40 11.62 9.66 -9.40
C GLY A 40 12.81 10.40 -10.01
N LEU A 41 12.99 10.31 -11.33
CA LEU A 41 14.02 11.06 -12.06
C LEU A 41 13.83 12.56 -11.91
N ALA A 42 12.60 13.06 -12.10
CA ALA A 42 12.28 14.48 -11.95
C ALA A 42 12.59 14.99 -10.54
N ARG A 43 12.28 14.20 -9.51
CA ARG A 43 12.63 14.52 -8.12
C ARG A 43 14.15 14.58 -7.92
N THR A 44 14.90 13.59 -8.40
CA THR A 44 16.36 13.57 -8.25
C THR A 44 17.01 14.79 -8.93
N VAL A 45 16.55 15.14 -10.13
CA VAL A 45 17.00 16.37 -10.82
C VAL A 45 16.65 17.61 -10.00
N SER A 46 15.42 17.70 -9.48
CA SER A 46 14.97 18.86 -8.69
C SER A 46 15.79 19.05 -7.41
N ILE A 47 16.16 17.97 -6.73
CA ILE A 47 16.97 18.02 -5.50
C ILE A 47 18.39 18.48 -5.82
N LEU A 48 18.98 17.95 -6.90
CA LEU A 48 20.31 18.35 -7.36
C LEU A 48 20.36 19.83 -7.77
N THR A 49 19.32 20.34 -8.44
CA THR A 49 19.28 21.76 -8.87
C THR A 49 18.99 22.73 -7.73
N LEU A 50 18.20 22.32 -6.74
CA LEU A 50 17.86 23.15 -5.57
C LEU A 50 18.93 23.10 -4.48
N GLY A 51 19.93 22.23 -4.59
CA GLY A 51 20.97 22.04 -3.57
C GLY A 51 20.43 21.55 -2.23
N TYR A 52 19.26 20.92 -2.23
CA TYR A 52 18.64 20.40 -1.01
C TYR A 52 19.29 19.05 -0.66
N GLY A 53 19.81 18.89 0.56
CA GLY A 53 20.35 17.60 1.01
C GLY A 53 19.23 16.59 1.24
N GLN A 54 19.26 15.45 0.56
CA GLN A 54 18.48 14.28 0.96
C GLN A 54 19.34 13.39 1.85
N ASP A 55 18.76 12.85 2.92
CA ASP A 55 19.44 11.84 3.72
C ASP A 55 19.65 10.56 2.90
N ALA A 56 20.92 10.24 2.67
CA ALA A 56 21.33 9.09 1.87
C ALA A 56 21.04 7.76 2.58
N HIS A 57 20.85 7.75 3.90
CA HIS A 57 20.53 6.53 4.66
C HIS A 57 19.09 6.07 4.45
N GLU A 58 18.23 6.87 3.81
CA GLU A 58 16.84 6.48 3.60
C GLU A 58 16.62 5.59 2.39
N TYR A 59 17.21 5.96 1.26
CA TYR A 59 17.02 5.32 -0.04
C TYR A 59 18.32 5.15 -0.81
N GLY A 60 19.41 5.79 -0.37
CA GLY A 60 20.62 5.99 -1.14
C GLY A 60 20.79 7.42 -1.62
N GLN A 61 21.88 7.66 -2.33
CA GLN A 61 22.26 8.99 -2.85
C GLN A 61 21.40 9.44 -4.03
N HIS A 62 20.96 8.50 -4.89
CA HIS A 62 20.26 8.82 -6.14
C HIS A 62 18.82 8.30 -6.17
N LEU A 63 18.53 7.25 -5.41
CA LEU A 63 17.20 6.69 -5.31
C LEU A 63 16.32 7.48 -4.33
N ASN A 64 15.02 7.36 -4.52
CA ASN A 64 14.00 7.98 -3.70
C ASN A 64 12.75 7.08 -3.68
N ALA A 65 11.76 7.46 -2.86
CA ALA A 65 10.53 6.70 -2.69
C ALA A 65 9.82 6.34 -4.01
N PHE A 66 9.84 7.22 -5.03
CA PHE A 66 9.18 6.94 -6.31
C PHE A 66 9.88 5.83 -7.09
N PHE A 67 11.21 5.78 -7.06
CA PHE A 67 11.97 4.65 -7.63
C PHE A 67 11.64 3.35 -6.92
N THR A 68 11.64 3.33 -5.59
CA THR A 68 11.27 2.14 -4.81
C THR A 68 9.87 1.64 -5.18
N LEU A 69 8.89 2.54 -5.29
CA LEU A 69 7.52 2.19 -5.71
C LEU A 69 7.46 1.67 -7.15
N GLY A 70 8.15 2.33 -8.08
CA GLY A 70 8.21 1.94 -9.49
C GLY A 70 8.85 0.57 -9.68
N PHE A 71 10.00 0.33 -9.05
CA PHE A 71 10.70 -0.96 -9.09
C PHE A 71 9.92 -2.06 -8.37
N THR A 72 9.31 -1.77 -7.22
CA THR A 72 8.43 -2.72 -6.52
C THR A 72 7.29 -3.16 -7.42
N LYS A 73 6.65 -2.21 -8.14
CA LYS A 73 5.55 -2.53 -9.05
C LYS A 73 6.02 -3.35 -10.24
N PHE A 74 7.17 -3.01 -10.82
CA PHE A 74 7.78 -3.76 -11.93
C PHE A 74 8.16 -5.19 -11.53
N LEU A 75 8.95 -5.34 -10.46
CA LEU A 75 9.41 -6.63 -9.96
C LEU A 75 8.25 -7.47 -9.43
N GLY A 76 7.32 -6.87 -8.70
CA GLY A 76 6.10 -7.56 -8.24
C GLY A 76 5.23 -8.05 -9.40
N ALA A 77 5.13 -7.27 -10.48
CA ALA A 77 4.45 -7.71 -11.69
C ALA A 77 5.16 -8.88 -12.38
N LEU A 78 6.50 -8.87 -12.44
CA LEU A 78 7.31 -9.94 -13.00
C LEU A 78 7.17 -11.24 -12.18
N VAL A 79 7.32 -11.13 -10.86
CA VAL A 79 7.21 -12.27 -9.93
C VAL A 79 5.79 -12.83 -9.91
N SER A 80 4.75 -11.99 -10.04
CA SER A 80 3.35 -12.43 -10.13
C SER A 80 3.06 -13.34 -11.33
N ILE A 81 3.80 -13.21 -12.45
CA ILE A 81 3.65 -14.08 -13.63
C ILE A 81 4.05 -15.53 -13.30
N LEU A 82 5.02 -15.73 -12.40
CA LEU A 82 5.47 -17.06 -12.00
C LEU A 82 4.36 -17.85 -11.29
N ALA A 83 3.46 -17.15 -10.59
CA ALA A 83 2.33 -17.77 -9.94
C ALA A 83 1.23 -18.14 -10.97
N ARG A 84 0.90 -19.43 -11.09
CA ARG A 84 -0.16 -19.91 -12.01
C ARG A 84 -1.57 -19.67 -11.47
N LYS A 85 -1.79 -19.85 -10.16
CA LYS A 85 -3.08 -19.66 -9.47
C LYS A 85 -2.98 -18.50 -8.47
N ASP A 86 -4.12 -17.87 -8.12
CA ASP A 86 -4.11 -16.77 -7.14
C ASP A 86 -3.62 -17.26 -5.76
N LEU A 87 -3.89 -18.52 -5.43
CA LEU A 87 -3.38 -19.21 -4.23
C LEU A 87 -1.85 -19.27 -4.14
N HIS A 88 -1.14 -19.28 -5.28
CA HIS A 88 0.32 -19.39 -5.29
C HIS A 88 1.01 -18.06 -4.94
N LEU A 89 0.27 -16.94 -4.90
CA LEU A 89 0.82 -15.64 -4.51
C LEU A 89 1.24 -15.61 -3.03
N LEU A 90 0.51 -16.33 -2.18
CA LEU A 90 0.80 -16.41 -0.75
C LEU A 90 2.14 -17.10 -0.46
N PRO A 91 2.39 -18.35 -0.90
CA PRO A 91 3.69 -19.00 -0.68
C PRO A 91 4.84 -18.30 -1.40
N LEU A 92 4.58 -17.64 -2.53
CA LEU A 92 5.59 -16.85 -3.24
C LEU A 92 5.98 -15.59 -2.47
N GLY A 93 5.00 -14.85 -1.94
CA GLY A 93 5.24 -13.66 -1.12
C GLY A 93 5.96 -14.01 0.19
N PHE A 94 5.47 -15.01 0.93
CA PHE A 94 6.13 -15.48 2.14
C PHE A 94 7.52 -16.07 1.87
N GLY A 95 7.67 -16.88 0.82
CA GLY A 95 8.96 -17.45 0.44
C GLY A 95 10.00 -16.37 0.13
N LEU A 96 9.60 -15.32 -0.61
CA LEU A 96 10.47 -14.17 -0.89
C LEU A 96 10.88 -13.45 0.41
N LEU A 97 9.94 -13.24 1.33
CA LEU A 97 10.22 -12.59 2.61
C LEU A 97 11.13 -13.42 3.52
N VAL A 98 10.95 -14.74 3.55
CA VAL A 98 11.82 -15.64 4.32
C VAL A 98 13.23 -15.66 3.75
N ILE A 99 13.37 -15.76 2.41
CA ILE A 99 14.68 -15.68 1.74
C ILE A 99 15.34 -14.32 2.00
N HIS A 100 14.58 -13.22 1.91
CA HIS A 100 15.06 -11.88 2.20
C HIS A 100 15.53 -11.76 3.65
N GLN A 101 14.72 -12.20 4.61
CA GLN A 101 15.06 -12.14 6.03
C GLN A 101 16.27 -13.01 6.36
N PHE A 102 16.37 -14.20 5.75
CA PHE A 102 17.55 -15.06 5.88
C PHE A 102 18.81 -14.38 5.34
N GLY A 103 18.71 -13.71 4.19
CA GLY A 103 19.83 -12.92 3.65
C GLY A 103 20.22 -11.76 4.57
N LEU A 104 19.25 -11.08 5.17
CA LEU A 104 19.51 -10.00 6.11
C LEU A 104 20.22 -10.47 7.39
N SER A 105 19.79 -11.60 7.97
CA SER A 105 20.33 -12.09 9.24
C SER A 105 21.56 -12.98 9.10
N VAL A 106 21.57 -13.93 8.17
CA VAL A 106 22.63 -14.95 8.07
C VAL A 106 23.77 -14.53 7.15
N LEU A 107 23.47 -13.80 6.07
CA LEU A 107 24.50 -13.30 5.15
C LEU A 107 25.08 -11.94 5.58
N GLY A 108 24.63 -11.37 6.71
CA GLY A 108 25.12 -10.09 7.22
C GLY A 108 24.77 -8.87 6.34
N ILE A 109 23.78 -9.01 5.43
CA ILE A 109 23.40 -7.91 4.52
C ILE A 109 22.85 -6.73 5.31
N SER A 110 22.19 -6.96 6.45
CA SER A 110 21.72 -5.88 7.33
C SER A 110 22.87 -5.01 7.81
N ASP A 111 23.95 -5.64 8.30
CA ASP A 111 25.14 -4.95 8.79
C ASP A 111 25.85 -4.21 7.65
N TYR A 112 25.94 -4.82 6.46
CA TYR A 112 26.48 -4.17 5.27
C TYR A 112 25.71 -2.90 4.87
N VAL A 113 24.38 -2.88 5.01
CA VAL A 113 23.56 -1.68 4.69
C VAL A 113 23.68 -0.62 5.77
N MET A 114 23.77 -1.03 7.04
CA MET A 114 23.82 -0.12 8.19
C MET A 114 25.23 0.43 8.49
N ASN A 115 26.28 -0.17 7.92
CA ASN A 115 27.66 0.24 8.16
C ASN A 115 28.00 1.57 7.44
N GLU A 116 28.30 2.61 8.23
CA GLU A 116 28.67 3.95 7.76
C GLU A 116 30.08 4.00 7.13
N ASP A 117 30.96 3.06 7.47
CA ASP A 117 32.36 3.03 7.02
C ASP A 117 32.52 2.52 5.57
N VAL A 118 31.46 1.98 4.97
CA VAL A 118 31.50 1.49 3.59
C VAL A 118 31.46 2.66 2.63
N GLU A 119 32.54 2.81 1.85
CA GLU A 119 32.63 3.86 0.85
C GLU A 119 31.52 3.77 -0.22
N ARG A 120 30.84 4.91 -0.44
CA ARG A 120 29.82 5.11 -1.48
C ARG A 120 30.45 5.34 -2.87
N SER A 121 31.49 4.58 -3.21
CA SER A 121 32.30 4.77 -4.42
C SER A 121 31.63 4.23 -5.70
N SER A 122 30.85 3.15 -5.58
CA SER A 122 30.10 2.57 -6.71
C SER A 122 28.62 2.94 -6.65
N PHE A 123 27.95 2.95 -7.81
CA PHE A 123 26.50 3.23 -7.87
C PHE A 123 25.67 2.26 -7.01
N LEU A 124 26.08 0.99 -6.90
CA LEU A 124 25.39 0.01 -6.07
C LEU A 124 25.59 0.30 -4.58
N ASN A 125 26.83 0.59 -4.15
CA ASN A 125 27.12 0.95 -2.75
C ASN A 125 26.44 2.27 -2.36
N ALA A 126 26.38 3.24 -3.26
CA ALA A 126 25.72 4.53 -3.04
C ALA A 126 24.19 4.43 -2.91
N ASN A 127 23.58 3.33 -3.37
CA ASN A 127 22.13 3.12 -3.36
C ASN A 127 21.70 1.80 -2.69
N ARG A 128 22.58 1.23 -1.86
CA ARG A 128 22.40 -0.09 -1.23
C ARG A 128 21.12 -0.16 -0.40
N GLU A 129 20.77 0.92 0.29
CA GLU A 129 19.59 1.03 1.15
C GLU A 129 18.32 0.80 0.32
N GLY A 130 18.17 1.55 -0.78
CA GLY A 130 17.03 1.43 -1.67
C GLY A 130 16.97 0.07 -2.38
N LEU A 131 18.11 -0.47 -2.82
CA LEU A 131 18.15 -1.73 -3.57
C LEU A 131 17.89 -2.95 -2.70
N VAL A 132 18.50 -3.03 -1.52
CA VAL A 132 18.31 -4.15 -0.58
C VAL A 132 16.88 -4.16 -0.04
N SER A 133 16.20 -3.01 0.05
CA SER A 133 14.79 -2.96 0.50
C SER A 133 13.79 -3.58 -0.48
N LEU A 134 14.14 -3.73 -1.77
CA LEU A 134 13.19 -4.10 -2.84
C LEU A 134 12.52 -5.47 -2.64
N PRO A 135 13.20 -6.56 -2.27
CA PRO A 135 12.56 -7.86 -2.08
C PRO A 135 11.50 -7.83 -0.97
N GLY A 136 11.75 -7.10 0.12
CA GLY A 136 10.78 -6.87 1.18
C GLY A 136 9.51 -6.17 0.68
N PHE A 137 9.66 -5.08 -0.09
CA PHE A 137 8.53 -4.37 -0.69
C PHE A 137 7.78 -5.21 -1.72
N VAL A 138 8.48 -6.03 -2.51
CA VAL A 138 7.85 -6.96 -3.46
C VAL A 138 7.06 -8.03 -2.72
N GLY A 139 7.58 -8.56 -1.61
CA GLY A 139 6.85 -9.50 -0.75
C GLY A 139 5.57 -8.88 -0.18
N LEU A 140 5.67 -7.67 0.36
CA LEU A 140 4.53 -6.87 0.82
C LEU A 140 3.49 -6.68 -0.30
N PHE A 141 3.94 -6.32 -1.51
CA PHE A 141 3.07 -6.11 -2.66
C PHE A 141 2.32 -7.39 -3.06
N LEU A 142 2.98 -8.54 -3.13
CA LEU A 142 2.37 -9.83 -3.49
C LEU A 142 1.35 -10.31 -2.45
N LEU A 143 1.68 -10.21 -1.16
CA LEU A 143 0.75 -10.56 -0.07
C LEU A 143 -0.47 -9.64 -0.06
N SER A 144 -0.28 -8.35 -0.33
CA SER A 144 -1.37 -7.38 -0.45
C SER A 144 -2.28 -7.67 -1.65
N ILE A 145 -1.74 -8.09 -2.80
CA ILE A 145 -2.54 -8.58 -3.94
C ILE A 145 -3.35 -9.81 -3.53
N TYR A 146 -2.77 -10.74 -2.77
CA TYR A 146 -3.47 -11.93 -2.30
C TYR A 146 -4.67 -11.56 -1.41
N ILE A 147 -4.48 -10.68 -0.42
CA ILE A 147 -5.56 -10.17 0.44
C ILE A 147 -6.68 -9.55 -0.41
N ASN A 148 -6.32 -8.71 -1.39
CA ASN A 148 -7.28 -8.12 -2.32
C ASN A 148 -8.07 -9.18 -3.11
N ARG A 149 -7.39 -10.19 -3.68
CA ARG A 149 -8.05 -11.25 -4.44
C ARG A 149 -9.03 -12.05 -3.56
N TRP A 150 -8.65 -12.33 -2.32
CA TRP A 150 -9.54 -12.99 -1.36
C TRP A 150 -10.76 -12.12 -1.02
N MET A 151 -10.57 -10.81 -0.85
CA MET A 151 -11.65 -9.86 -0.58
C MET A 151 -12.64 -9.75 -1.75
N VAL A 152 -12.14 -9.62 -2.99
CA VAL A 152 -12.96 -9.38 -4.20
C VAL A 152 -13.32 -10.70 -4.93
N ALA A 153 -13.07 -11.86 -4.32
CA ALA A 153 -13.32 -13.17 -4.94
C ALA A 153 -14.78 -13.40 -5.38
N LYS A 154 -15.75 -12.76 -4.70
CA LYS A 154 -17.18 -12.81 -5.03
C LYS A 154 -17.69 -11.40 -5.31
N SER A 155 -18.37 -11.21 -6.45
CA SER A 155 -18.89 -9.92 -6.89
C SER A 155 -20.19 -9.49 -6.18
N GLN A 156 -20.94 -10.45 -5.66
CA GLN A 156 -22.15 -10.23 -4.86
C GLN A 156 -21.99 -11.04 -3.58
N LEU A 157 -22.10 -10.38 -2.43
CA LEU A 157 -21.96 -10.99 -1.11
C LEU A 157 -23.31 -10.88 -0.41
N SER A 158 -23.83 -12.01 0.08
CA SER A 158 -24.90 -11.98 1.09
C SER A 158 -24.33 -11.37 2.39
N TYR A 159 -25.18 -10.72 3.17
CA TYR A 159 -24.79 -10.11 4.45
C TYR A 159 -24.10 -11.11 5.39
N ALA A 160 -24.61 -12.36 5.47
CA ALA A 160 -23.96 -13.41 6.25
C ALA A 160 -22.54 -13.76 5.77
N GLU A 161 -22.30 -13.70 4.45
CA GLU A 161 -20.96 -13.91 3.89
C GLU A 161 -20.05 -12.72 4.13
N PHE A 162 -20.60 -11.50 4.07
CA PHE A 162 -19.89 -10.27 4.39
C PHE A 162 -19.39 -10.27 5.84
N VAL A 163 -20.27 -10.54 6.81
CA VAL A 163 -19.90 -10.67 8.23
C VAL A 163 -18.88 -11.80 8.45
N ARG A 164 -18.98 -12.91 7.69
CA ARG A 164 -17.98 -13.99 7.74
C ARG A 164 -16.61 -13.54 7.24
N LYS A 165 -16.54 -12.74 6.16
CA LYS A 165 -15.29 -12.14 5.68
C LYS A 165 -14.73 -11.15 6.69
N LEU A 166 -15.57 -10.29 7.28
CA LEU A 166 -15.17 -9.32 8.29
C LEU A 166 -14.57 -10.01 9.53
N ARG A 167 -15.21 -11.08 10.03
CA ARG A 167 -14.66 -11.89 11.13
C ARG A 167 -13.31 -12.53 10.78
N ARG A 168 -13.16 -13.11 9.58
CA ARG A 168 -11.88 -13.67 9.13
C ARG A 168 -10.78 -12.60 9.03
N LEU A 169 -11.14 -11.41 8.55
CA LEU A 169 -10.22 -10.27 8.49
C LEU A 169 -9.81 -9.80 9.89
N PHE A 170 -10.75 -9.79 10.84
CA PHE A 170 -10.45 -9.48 12.24
C PHE A 170 -9.46 -10.48 12.86
N TYR A 171 -9.67 -11.79 12.67
CA TYR A 171 -8.69 -12.80 13.11
C TYR A 171 -7.32 -12.64 12.45
N LEU A 172 -7.30 -12.32 11.14
CA LEU A 172 -6.05 -12.03 10.43
C LEU A 172 -5.33 -10.82 11.04
N VAL A 173 -6.06 -9.76 11.38
CA VAL A 173 -5.51 -8.56 12.03
C VAL A 173 -4.90 -8.92 13.39
N LEU A 174 -5.59 -9.71 14.21
CA LEU A 174 -5.03 -10.18 15.50
C LEU A 174 -3.75 -10.98 15.30
N ILE A 175 -3.74 -11.93 14.36
CA ILE A 175 -2.55 -12.73 14.03
C ILE A 175 -1.41 -11.81 13.60
N LEU A 176 -1.64 -10.88 12.67
CA LEU A 176 -0.60 -9.96 12.18
C LEU A 176 -0.04 -9.06 13.28
N TRP A 177 -0.87 -8.55 14.19
CA TRP A 177 -0.40 -7.75 15.33
C TRP A 177 0.40 -8.61 16.33
N THR A 178 -0.03 -9.84 16.60
CA THR A 178 0.76 -10.75 17.47
C THR A 178 2.10 -11.11 16.83
N SER A 179 2.12 -11.44 15.54
CA SER A 179 3.35 -11.70 14.80
C SER A 179 4.25 -10.48 14.70
N PHE A 180 3.68 -9.28 14.60
CA PHE A 180 4.41 -8.02 14.64
C PHE A 180 5.13 -7.85 15.97
N VAL A 181 4.43 -8.05 17.10
CA VAL A 181 5.03 -7.92 18.44
C VAL A 181 6.18 -8.91 18.60
N ILE A 182 6.00 -10.17 18.19
CA ILE A 182 7.06 -11.19 18.24
C ILE A 182 8.27 -10.75 17.40
N SER A 183 8.03 -10.37 16.13
CA SER A 183 9.11 -9.94 15.23
C SER A 183 9.82 -8.68 15.69
N ALA A 184 9.13 -7.78 16.40
CA ALA A 184 9.71 -6.56 16.95
C ALA A 184 10.75 -6.86 18.04
N TYR A 185 10.52 -7.89 18.85
CA TYR A 185 11.46 -8.32 19.89
C TYR A 185 12.59 -9.19 19.36
N GLU A 186 12.34 -10.05 18.37
CA GLU A 186 13.36 -10.99 17.87
C GLU A 186 14.34 -10.37 16.86
N ILE A 187 13.82 -9.58 15.91
CA ILE A 187 14.59 -9.10 14.74
C ILE A 187 14.76 -7.58 14.77
N GLY A 188 13.85 -6.87 15.44
CA GLY A 188 13.70 -5.43 15.30
C GLY A 188 12.96 -5.05 14.02
N ILE A 189 12.64 -3.76 13.88
CA ILE A 189 11.86 -3.23 12.75
C ILE A 189 12.72 -2.21 12.01
N SER A 190 12.98 -2.44 10.73
CA SER A 190 13.71 -1.48 9.90
C SER A 190 13.05 -1.31 8.54
N ARG A 191 12.69 -0.06 8.24
CA ARG A 191 12.19 0.37 6.94
C ARG A 191 13.30 0.39 5.89
N VAL A 192 14.52 0.75 6.27
CA VAL A 192 15.68 0.88 5.37
C VAL A 192 16.02 -0.47 4.72
N THR A 193 16.03 -1.55 5.51
CA THR A 193 16.24 -2.91 4.96
C THR A 193 14.95 -3.59 4.52
N CYS A 194 13.79 -2.97 4.79
CA CYS A 194 12.44 -3.51 4.62
C CYS A 194 12.36 -4.96 5.13
N ASN A 195 12.73 -5.14 6.40
CA ASN A 195 12.81 -6.47 7.02
C ASN A 195 11.41 -7.11 7.22
N LEU A 196 11.39 -8.39 7.61
CA LEU A 196 10.14 -9.13 7.81
C LEU A 196 9.21 -8.44 8.82
N GLY A 197 9.77 -7.94 9.93
CA GLY A 197 9.01 -7.24 10.97
C GLY A 197 8.31 -5.99 10.45
N TYR A 198 9.01 -5.19 9.65
CA TYR A 198 8.42 -4.03 8.98
C TYR A 198 7.30 -4.43 8.01
N VAL A 199 7.48 -5.49 7.22
CA VAL A 199 6.43 -5.97 6.30
C VAL A 199 5.19 -6.44 7.04
N ILE A 200 5.36 -7.21 8.13
CA ILE A 200 4.25 -7.65 8.98
C ILE A 200 3.54 -6.44 9.59
N TRP A 201 4.29 -5.44 10.06
CA TRP A 201 3.73 -4.20 10.60
C TRP A 201 2.86 -3.45 9.57
N MET A 202 3.36 -3.31 8.34
CA MET A 202 2.62 -2.65 7.26
C MET A 202 1.36 -3.43 6.87
N LEU A 203 1.43 -4.76 6.83
CA LEU A 203 0.27 -5.62 6.62
C LEU A 203 -0.74 -5.51 7.76
N ALA A 204 -0.28 -5.41 9.01
CA ALA A 204 -1.14 -5.26 10.19
C ALA A 204 -1.91 -3.93 10.14
N ILE A 205 -1.22 -2.81 9.90
CA ILE A 205 -1.86 -1.49 9.75
C ILE A 205 -2.82 -1.50 8.55
N GLY A 206 -2.36 -1.95 7.38
CA GLY A 206 -3.17 -2.03 6.16
C GLY A 206 -4.44 -2.87 6.36
N SER A 207 -4.31 -4.06 6.94
CA SER A 207 -5.46 -4.94 7.21
C SER A 207 -6.40 -4.37 8.29
N THR A 208 -5.86 -3.66 9.28
CA THR A 208 -6.66 -2.95 10.31
C THR A 208 -7.50 -1.86 9.66
N THR A 209 -6.91 -1.05 8.77
CA THR A 209 -7.67 0.01 8.05
C THR A 209 -8.76 -0.58 7.17
N LEU A 210 -8.50 -1.71 6.48
CA LEU A 210 -9.54 -2.43 5.75
C LEU A 210 -10.64 -2.91 6.70
N CYS A 211 -10.29 -3.58 7.80
CA CYS A 211 -11.25 -4.08 8.78
C CYS A 211 -12.14 -2.97 9.34
N ALA A 212 -11.54 -1.83 9.71
CA ALA A 212 -12.27 -0.66 10.21
C ALA A 212 -13.21 -0.08 9.14
N SER A 213 -12.75 0.04 7.89
CA SER A 213 -13.58 0.56 6.80
C SER A 213 -14.79 -0.33 6.50
N PHE A 214 -14.61 -1.66 6.50
CA PHE A 214 -15.72 -2.60 6.31
C PHE A 214 -16.63 -2.68 7.54
N GLY A 215 -16.08 -2.60 8.75
CA GLY A 215 -16.87 -2.52 9.99
C GLY A 215 -17.71 -1.24 10.07
N ALA A 216 -17.20 -0.11 9.59
CA ALA A 216 -17.98 1.12 9.50
C ALA A 216 -19.15 1.00 8.50
N ILE A 217 -18.93 0.31 7.37
CA ILE A 217 -20.00 -0.01 6.42
C ILE A 217 -21.04 -0.93 7.05
N ASP A 218 -20.60 -1.98 7.77
CA ASP A 218 -21.49 -2.91 8.50
C ASP A 218 -22.36 -2.17 9.51
N PHE A 219 -21.74 -1.31 10.34
CA PHE A 219 -22.43 -0.51 11.33
C PHE A 219 -23.46 0.43 10.69
N ALA A 220 -23.10 1.08 9.57
CA ALA A 220 -24.02 1.94 8.84
C ALA A 220 -25.21 1.16 8.25
N ILE A 221 -24.97 -0.03 7.68
CA ILE A 221 -26.04 -0.89 7.15
C ILE A 221 -26.98 -1.32 8.29
N ASN A 222 -26.44 -1.81 9.39
CA ASN A 222 -27.24 -2.26 10.54
C ASN A 222 -28.01 -1.13 11.23
N SER A 223 -27.44 0.09 11.25
CA SER A 223 -28.09 1.26 11.86
C SER A 223 -29.18 1.85 11.00
N VAL A 224 -29.04 1.81 9.66
CA VAL A 224 -30.00 2.41 8.71
C VAL A 224 -31.06 1.41 8.24
N MET A 225 -30.74 0.11 8.24
CA MET A 225 -31.61 -0.97 7.76
C MET A 225 -31.39 -2.23 8.61
N PRO A 226 -32.06 -2.34 9.78
CA PRO A 226 -31.97 -3.54 10.62
C PRO A 226 -32.43 -4.74 9.81
N TRP A 227 -31.49 -5.62 9.45
CA TRP A 227 -31.79 -6.87 8.77
C TRP A 227 -32.05 -7.93 9.84
N ASP A 228 -33.32 -8.31 10.00
CA ASP A 228 -33.68 -9.42 10.87
C ASP A 228 -33.34 -10.74 10.16
N PRO A 229 -32.47 -11.58 10.73
CA PRO A 229 -32.17 -12.88 10.15
C PRO A 229 -33.38 -13.79 10.39
N ASN A 230 -34.30 -13.88 9.44
CA ASN A 230 -35.26 -14.98 9.46
C ASN A 230 -34.47 -16.31 9.40
N PRO A 231 -34.66 -17.26 10.34
CA PRO A 231 -33.89 -18.51 10.39
C PRO A 231 -34.23 -19.51 9.28
N SER A 232 -35.05 -19.14 8.30
CA SER A 232 -35.69 -20.04 7.34
C SER A 232 -35.41 -19.64 5.89
N GLU A 233 -34.17 -19.35 5.54
CA GLU A 233 -33.73 -19.49 4.15
C GLU A 233 -32.91 -20.77 4.04
N ASP A 234 -33.66 -21.85 3.83
CA ASP A 234 -33.15 -23.16 3.47
C ASP A 234 -32.21 -23.06 2.27
N GLN A 235 -31.16 -23.86 2.35
CA GLN A 235 -30.26 -24.16 1.25
C GLN A 235 -31.06 -24.63 0.02
N GLU A 236 -31.29 -23.74 -0.94
CA GLU A 236 -31.68 -24.20 -2.27
C GLU A 236 -30.43 -24.73 -2.98
N LYS A 237 -30.26 -26.06 -2.90
CA LYS A 237 -29.36 -26.82 -3.77
C LYS A 237 -29.85 -26.65 -5.21
N GLY A 238 -29.22 -25.76 -5.96
CA GLY A 238 -29.48 -25.59 -7.39
C GLY A 238 -29.01 -26.78 -8.21
N LEU A 239 -29.93 -27.70 -8.51
CA LEU A 239 -29.86 -28.61 -9.65
C LEU A 239 -30.47 -27.88 -10.85
N LEU A 240 -29.64 -27.62 -11.87
CA LEU A 240 -30.01 -27.44 -13.28
C LEU A 240 -31.04 -26.34 -13.62
N SER A 241 -30.54 -25.31 -14.32
CA SER A 241 -31.22 -24.47 -15.33
C SER A 241 -32.75 -24.40 -15.32
N GLY A 242 -33.27 -23.19 -15.11
CA GLY A 242 -34.64 -22.85 -15.49
C GLY A 242 -34.93 -21.39 -15.17
N ASP A 243 -35.19 -20.60 -16.20
CA ASP A 243 -35.44 -19.16 -16.17
C ASP A 243 -36.41 -18.71 -15.08
N ALA A 244 -36.02 -17.68 -14.31
CA ALA A 244 -36.96 -16.75 -13.71
C ALA A 244 -36.35 -15.35 -13.54
N VAL A 245 -37.05 -14.39 -14.12
CA VAL A 245 -36.72 -12.97 -14.24
C VAL A 245 -36.54 -12.29 -12.88
N VAL A 246 -35.31 -11.86 -12.55
CA VAL A 246 -35.04 -11.06 -11.35
C VAL A 246 -35.24 -9.57 -11.64
N LYS A 247 -36.26 -9.01 -11.00
CA LYS A 247 -36.63 -7.59 -11.00
C LYS A 247 -35.56 -6.77 -10.26
N LYS A 248 -34.72 -6.03 -10.99
CA LYS A 248 -33.76 -5.06 -10.42
C LYS A 248 -34.48 -3.88 -9.76
N ARG A 249 -34.36 -3.73 -8.45
CA ARG A 249 -34.37 -2.42 -7.78
C ARG A 249 -33.01 -2.19 -7.14
N GLY A 250 -32.10 -1.64 -7.94
CA GLY A 250 -30.80 -1.17 -7.47
C GLY A 250 -30.94 0.25 -6.92
N GLY A 251 -31.07 0.39 -5.61
CA GLY A 251 -30.70 1.63 -4.94
C GLY A 251 -29.17 1.74 -4.99
N SER A 252 -28.66 2.57 -5.90
CA SER A 252 -27.24 2.89 -5.98
C SER A 252 -26.81 3.58 -4.69
N VAL A 253 -26.13 2.86 -3.79
CA VAL A 253 -25.40 3.47 -2.68
C VAL A 253 -24.35 4.39 -3.31
N VAL A 254 -24.59 5.70 -3.24
CA VAL A 254 -23.66 6.71 -3.75
C VAL A 254 -22.37 6.57 -2.94
N PRO A 255 -21.22 6.19 -3.53
CA PRO A 255 -19.99 6.09 -2.78
C PRO A 255 -19.60 7.47 -2.24
N PHE A 256 -19.10 7.52 -1.01
CA PHE A 256 -18.59 8.73 -0.36
C PHE A 256 -17.72 9.54 -1.33
N THR A 257 -18.09 10.79 -1.59
CA THR A 257 -17.49 11.68 -2.61
C THR A 257 -15.98 11.83 -2.45
N ILE A 258 -15.47 11.82 -1.22
CA ILE A 258 -14.03 11.89 -0.90
C ILE A 258 -13.28 10.62 -1.32
N SER A 259 -13.87 9.44 -1.11
CA SER A 259 -13.26 8.16 -1.48
C SER A 259 -13.18 8.00 -3.01
N GLN A 260 -14.24 8.41 -3.72
CA GLN A 260 -14.22 8.44 -5.18
C GLN A 260 -13.21 9.47 -5.73
N ALA A 261 -12.99 10.57 -5.01
CA ALA A 261 -12.00 11.59 -5.36
C ALA A 261 -10.57 11.10 -5.24
N LEU A 262 -10.24 10.50 -4.09
CA LEU A 262 -8.92 9.93 -3.82
C LEU A 262 -8.61 8.77 -4.77
N ASN A 263 -9.61 7.95 -5.10
CA ASN A 263 -9.44 6.82 -6.00
C ASN A 263 -9.29 7.23 -7.49
N LYS A 264 -9.79 8.41 -7.88
CA LYS A 264 -9.66 8.91 -9.26
C LYS A 264 -8.28 9.51 -9.57
N ASN A 265 -7.67 10.21 -8.61
CA ASN A 265 -6.42 10.98 -8.81
C ASN A 265 -5.41 10.75 -7.66
N GLY A 266 -5.25 9.52 -7.19
CA GLY A 266 -4.40 9.20 -6.02
C GLY A 266 -2.93 9.62 -6.19
N LEU A 267 -2.40 9.49 -7.42
CA LEU A 267 -1.03 9.92 -7.74
C LEU A 267 -0.89 11.46 -7.69
N THR A 268 -1.87 12.20 -8.22
CA THR A 268 -1.86 13.66 -8.19
C THR A 268 -1.90 14.17 -6.75
N PHE A 269 -2.79 13.60 -5.92
CA PHE A 269 -2.87 13.95 -4.51
C PHE A 269 -1.56 13.67 -3.79
N PHE A 270 -0.95 12.51 -4.05
CA PHE A 270 0.36 12.16 -3.51
C PHE A 270 1.46 13.15 -3.91
N LEU A 271 1.50 13.56 -5.18
CA LEU A 271 2.50 14.51 -5.67
C LEU A 271 2.31 15.90 -5.04
N VAL A 272 1.07 16.40 -4.99
CA VAL A 272 0.79 17.70 -4.35
C VAL A 272 1.11 17.66 -2.86
N ALA A 273 0.77 16.57 -2.17
CA ALA A 273 1.13 16.39 -0.77
C ALA A 273 2.66 16.42 -0.57
N ASN A 274 3.44 15.74 -1.43
CA ASN A 274 4.90 15.77 -1.37
C ASN A 274 5.46 17.18 -1.63
N VAL A 275 4.94 17.92 -2.62
CA VAL A 275 5.36 19.31 -2.88
C VAL A 275 5.02 20.22 -1.71
N LEU A 276 3.79 20.14 -1.19
CA LEU A 276 3.33 20.95 -0.06
C LEU A 276 4.15 20.64 1.20
N THR A 277 4.51 19.36 1.43
CA THR A 277 5.39 18.96 2.53
C THR A 277 6.79 19.53 2.35
N GLY A 278 7.35 19.48 1.14
CA GLY A 278 8.64 20.11 0.82
C GLY A 278 8.63 21.61 1.07
N MET A 279 7.55 22.31 0.68
CA MET A 279 7.38 23.73 0.97
C MET A 279 7.32 23.99 2.48
N VAL A 280 6.53 23.22 3.24
CA VAL A 280 6.46 23.35 4.69
C VAL A 280 7.84 23.15 5.33
N ASN A 281 8.60 22.14 4.91
CA ASN A 281 9.94 21.90 5.44
C ASN A 281 10.91 23.04 5.14
N ILE A 282 10.88 23.61 3.94
CA ILE A 282 11.76 24.71 3.54
C ILE A 282 11.38 26.02 4.25
N PHE A 283 10.09 26.38 4.27
CA PHE A 283 9.62 27.68 4.77
C PHE A 283 9.47 27.72 6.29
N LEU A 284 9.01 26.63 6.91
CA LEU A 284 8.64 26.63 8.33
C LEU A 284 9.67 25.94 9.22
N ARG A 285 10.61 25.15 8.65
CA ARG A 285 11.67 24.40 9.36
C ARG A 285 11.19 23.82 10.69
N PRO A 286 10.22 22.88 10.64
CA PRO A 286 9.55 22.38 11.85
C PRO A 286 10.51 21.66 12.82
N GLU A 287 11.71 21.28 12.37
CA GLU A 287 12.79 20.71 13.19
C GLU A 287 13.30 21.70 14.25
N ASP A 288 13.22 23.00 13.99
CA ASP A 288 13.68 24.07 14.90
C ASP A 288 12.54 24.58 15.81
N ARG A 289 11.34 23.99 15.75
CA ARG A 289 10.11 24.50 16.38
C ARG A 289 9.66 23.67 17.57
N THR A 290 8.85 24.26 18.44
CA THR A 290 8.30 23.55 19.62
C THR A 290 7.30 22.47 19.19
N HIS A 291 7.15 21.41 20.00
CA HIS A 291 6.24 20.30 19.68
C HIS A 291 4.81 20.75 19.37
N CYS A 292 4.28 21.73 20.09
CA CYS A 292 2.94 22.28 19.86
C CYS A 292 2.85 23.01 18.51
N GLU A 293 3.84 23.83 18.16
CA GLU A 293 3.88 24.52 16.88
C GLU A 293 3.94 23.53 15.71
N SER A 294 4.75 22.48 15.83
CA SER A 294 4.88 21.44 14.79
C SER A 294 3.56 20.68 14.58
N VAL A 295 2.80 20.41 15.65
CA VAL A 295 1.46 19.81 15.54
C VAL A 295 0.47 20.76 14.85
N ILE A 296 0.48 22.04 15.17
CA ILE A 296 -0.39 23.04 14.53
C ILE A 296 -0.05 23.16 13.04
N ILE A 297 1.24 23.25 12.70
CA ILE A 297 1.71 23.28 11.31
C ILE A 297 1.22 22.04 10.55
N LEU A 298 1.33 20.85 11.17
CA LEU A 298 0.86 19.59 10.59
C LEU A 298 -0.66 19.61 10.35
N LEU A 299 -1.46 20.09 11.32
CA LEU A 299 -2.92 20.16 11.19
C LEU A 299 -3.34 21.11 10.05
N VAL A 300 -2.72 22.29 9.97
CA VAL A 300 -2.97 23.26 8.90
C VAL A 300 -2.56 22.69 7.54
N TYR A 301 -1.40 22.03 7.46
CA TYR A 301 -0.94 21.32 6.27
C TYR A 301 -1.96 20.25 5.82
N MET A 302 -2.42 19.39 6.72
CA MET A 302 -3.40 18.34 6.39
C MET A 302 -4.73 18.92 5.91
N PHE A 303 -5.20 20.00 6.54
CA PHE A 303 -6.40 20.71 6.12
C PHE A 303 -6.26 21.31 4.71
N LEU A 304 -5.15 22.01 4.44
CA LEU A 304 -4.85 22.59 3.13
C LEU A 304 -4.76 21.51 2.03
N ALA A 305 -4.04 20.42 2.30
CA ALA A 305 -3.90 19.30 1.37
C ALA A 305 -5.27 18.68 1.04
N THR A 306 -6.10 18.47 2.05
CA THR A 306 -7.44 17.89 1.88
C THR A 306 -8.39 18.84 1.14
N LYS A 307 -8.35 20.15 1.45
CA LYS A 307 -9.13 21.17 0.75
C LYS A 307 -8.75 21.27 -0.73
N LEU A 308 -7.45 21.22 -1.02
CA LEU A 308 -6.97 21.26 -2.40
C LEU A 308 -7.37 20.00 -3.18
N ALA A 309 -7.34 18.82 -2.54
CA ALA A 309 -7.85 17.58 -3.13
C ALA A 309 -9.35 17.67 -3.47
N HIS A 310 -10.13 18.26 -2.58
CA HIS A 310 -11.56 18.49 -2.80
C HIS A 310 -11.82 19.47 -3.96
N GLU A 311 -11.04 20.55 -4.07
CA GLU A 311 -11.19 21.54 -5.14
C GLU A 311 -10.78 20.99 -6.52
N LEU A 312 -9.72 20.16 -6.58
CA LEU A 312 -9.34 19.43 -7.78
C LEU A 312 -10.46 18.49 -8.27
N LEU A 313 -11.16 17.84 -7.34
CA LEU A 313 -12.33 17.00 -7.66
C LEU A 313 -13.48 17.83 -8.23
N LYS A 314 -13.80 18.96 -7.58
CA LYS A 314 -14.89 19.85 -8.00
C LYS A 314 -14.69 20.38 -9.41
N ARG A 315 -13.43 20.61 -9.81
CA ARG A 315 -13.05 21.08 -11.15
C ARG A 315 -12.91 19.96 -12.19
N GLY A 316 -13.05 18.69 -11.80
CA GLY A 316 -12.98 17.55 -12.73
C GLY A 316 -11.62 17.33 -13.39
N ILE A 317 -10.55 17.97 -12.89
CA ILE A 317 -9.21 17.91 -13.47
C ILE A 317 -8.63 16.51 -13.21
N ARG A 318 -8.31 15.77 -14.29
CA ARG A 318 -7.57 14.50 -14.22
C ARG A 318 -6.13 14.74 -14.65
N LEU A 319 -5.22 14.67 -13.69
CA LEU A 319 -3.78 14.69 -13.94
C LEU A 319 -3.26 13.27 -13.69
N ALA A 320 -3.47 12.42 -14.72
CA ALA A 320 -3.18 10.98 -14.79
C ALA A 320 -4.11 10.03 -14.03
#